data_AF-A0A8S7K507-F1
#
_entry.id   AF-A0A8S7K507-F1
#
_cell.length_a   1.000
_cell.length_b   1.000
_cell.length_c   1.000
_cell.angle_alpha   90.00
_cell.angle_beta   90.00
_cell.angle_gamma   90.00
#
_symmetry.space_group_name_H-M   'P 1'
#
loop_
_entity.id
_entity.type
_entity.pdbx_description
1 polymer ?
#
loop_
_entity_poly.entity_id
_entity_poly.type
_entity_poly.pdbx_seq_one_letter_code
_entity_poly.pdbx_strand_id
1 'polypeptide(L)' 'MKVDKITSPVWADRGHTTINCIVKFSDAETECVFTASPDDPESYGREIFEACIRGDAGPVGEYRANDDMAVEEARRMKNA' A
#
# COMPACT_ATOMS: atom_id res chain seq x y z
N MET A 1 6.29 15.06 9.34
CA MET A 1 7.46 14.45 8.69
C MET A 1 7.43 14.83 7.22
N LYS A 2 8.56 15.19 6.59
CA LYS A 2 8.58 15.54 5.16
C LYS A 2 8.77 14.28 4.31
N VAL A 3 8.00 14.16 3.23
CA VAL A 3 8.08 13.07 2.25
C VAL A 3 8.94 13.52 1.07
N ASP A 4 9.99 12.76 0.75
CA ASP A 4 10.84 13.01 -0.42
C ASP A 4 10.41 12.19 -1.64
N LYS A 5 9.91 10.95 -1.43
CA LYS A 5 9.51 10.05 -2.51
C LYS A 5 8.46 9.05 -2.06
N ILE A 6 7.51 8.75 -2.95
CA ILE A 6 6.51 7.69 -2.81
C ILE A 6 6.63 6.79 -4.03
N THR A 7 6.65 5.47 -3.84
CA THR A 7 6.71 4.49 -4.94
C THR A 7 5.87 3.26 -4.65
N SER A 8 5.59 2.50 -5.70
CA SER A 8 4.88 1.22 -5.64
C SER A 8 3.53 1.29 -4.90
N PRO A 9 2.64 2.25 -5.22
CA PRO A 9 1.34 2.31 -4.58
C PRO A 9 0.47 1.12 -5.01
N VAL A 10 -0.16 0.45 -4.04
CA VAL A 10 -1.07 -0.68 -4.25
C VAL A 10 -2.22 -0.56 -3.26
N TRP A 11 -3.46 -0.78 -3.71
CA TRP A 11 -4.60 -0.87 -2.81
C TRP A 11 -4.36 -1.97 -1.77
N ALA A 12 -4.55 -1.63 -0.50
CA ALA A 12 -4.35 -2.55 0.61
C ALA A 12 -5.57 -3.44 0.88
N ASP A 13 -6.72 -3.11 0.29
CA ASP A 13 -7.98 -3.82 0.46
C ASP A 13 -8.87 -3.74 -0.81
N ARG A 14 -9.85 -4.65 -0.93
CA ARG A 14 -10.78 -4.71 -2.06
C ARG A 14 -11.71 -3.50 -2.18
N GLY A 15 -11.95 -2.80 -1.07
CA GLY A 15 -12.81 -1.62 -1.01
C GLY A 15 -12.09 -0.34 -1.41
N HIS A 16 -10.80 -0.42 -1.75
CA HIS A 16 -9.96 0.73 -2.10
C HIS A 16 -9.99 1.81 -1.01
N THR A 17 -9.90 1.39 0.25
CA THR A 17 -9.97 2.30 1.41
C THR A 17 -8.59 2.81 1.85
N THR A 18 -7.55 2.00 1.68
CA THR A 18 -6.17 2.34 2.08
C THR A 18 -5.16 1.90 1.03
N ILE A 19 -3.98 2.54 1.00
CA ILE A 19 -2.93 2.29 0.01
C ILE A 19 -1.63 1.90 0.72
N ASN A 20 -1.09 0.74 0.37
CA ASN A 20 0.28 0.34 0.72
C ASN A 20 1.26 0.93 -0.29
N CYS A 21 2.35 1.51 0.20
CA CYS A 21 3.40 2.08 -0.65
C CYS A 21 4.77 2.04 0.05
N ILE A 22 5.82 2.36 -0.71
CA ILE A 22 7.17 2.58 -0.20
C ILE A 22 7.42 4.08 -0.15
N VAL A 23 7.82 4.57 1.03
CA VAL A 23 8.01 5.99 1.29
C VAL A 23 9.45 6.25 1.73
N LYS A 24 10.07 7.25 1.11
CA LYS A 24 11.30 7.89 1.60
C LYS A 24 10.92 9.17 2.32
N PHE A 25 11.06 9.17 3.64
CA PHE A 25 10.97 10.40 4.43
C PHE A 25 12.34 11.11 4.46
N SER A 26 12.34 12.44 4.52
CA SER A 26 13.58 13.23 4.48
C SER A 26 14.51 12.94 5.65
N ASP A 27 13.94 12.66 6.82
CA ASP A 27 14.70 12.42 8.07
C ASP A 27 15.03 10.93 8.28
N ALA A 28 14.52 10.04 7.44
CA ALA A 28 14.81 8.60 7.52
C ALA A 28 16.03 8.27 6.66
N GLU A 29 16.92 7.37 7.10
CA GLU A 29 18.05 6.92 6.26
C GLU A 29 17.61 5.95 5.16
N THR A 30 16.62 5.11 5.45
CA THR A 30 16.09 4.10 4.52
C THR A 30 14.65 4.40 4.12
N GLU A 31 14.23 3.83 2.99
CA GLU A 31 12.82 3.76 2.63
C GLU A 31 12.08 2.80 3.58
N CYS A 32 10.79 3.05 3.82
CA CYS A 32 9.95 2.18 4.63
C CYS A 32 8.63 1.85 3.92
N VAL A 33 8.04 0.73 4.31
CA VAL A 33 6.66 0.40 3.95
C VAL A 33 5.71 1.24 4.78
N PHE A 34 4.68 1.77 4.13
CA PHE A 34 3.68 2.61 4.78
C PHE A 34 2.28 2.30 4.24
N THR A 35 1.29 2.32 5.12
CA THR A 35 -0.13 2.19 4.76
C THR A 35 -0.79 3.56 4.93
N ALA A 36 -1.06 4.23 3.82
CA ALA A 36 -1.70 5.53 3.79
C ALA A 36 -3.22 5.42 3.80
N SER A 37 -3.86 6.34 4.52
CA SER A 37 -5.32 6.41 4.69
C SER A 37 -5.79 7.86 4.54
N PRO A 38 -6.99 8.11 3.97
CA PRO A 38 -7.58 9.45 3.98
C PRO A 38 -7.87 9.95 5.41
N ASP A 39 -8.04 9.03 6.36
CA ASP A 39 -8.32 9.31 7.77
C ASP A 39 -7.08 9.10 8.67
N ASP A 40 -5.87 9.10 8.09
CA ASP A 40 -4.64 8.94 8.87
C ASP A 40 -4.56 10.04 9.95
N PRO A 41 -4.23 9.72 11.22
CA PRO A 41 -4.10 10.73 12.26
C PRO A 41 -3.02 11.77 11.95
N GLU A 42 -1.95 11.35 11.27
CA GLU A 42 -0.84 12.19 10.90
C GLU A 42 -1.07 12.85 9.54
N SER A 43 -0.72 14.14 9.41
CA SER A 43 -0.98 14.88 8.17
C SER A 43 -0.27 14.28 6.96
N TYR A 44 0.97 13.79 7.16
CA TYR A 44 1.75 13.20 6.08
C TYR A 44 1.12 11.90 5.55
N GLY A 45 0.40 11.14 6.38
CA GLY A 45 -0.29 9.94 5.92
C GLY A 45 -1.44 10.26 4.97
N ARG A 46 -2.20 11.32 5.27
CA ARG A 46 -3.27 11.84 4.38
C ARG A 46 -2.69 12.42 3.09
N GLU A 47 -1.61 13.19 3.19
CA GLU A 47 -0.90 13.76 2.03
C GLU A 47 -0.34 12.68 1.09
N ILE A 48 0.21 11.59 1.64
CA ILE A 48 0.67 10.42 0.85
C ILE A 48 -0.51 9.76 0.14
N PHE A 49 -1.63 9.55 0.84
CA PHE A 49 -2.83 8.97 0.24
C PHE A 49 -3.30 9.82 -0.95
N GLU A 50 -3.48 11.12 -0.76
CA GLU A 50 -3.90 12.04 -1.83
C GLU A 50 -2.91 12.07 -3.00
N ALA A 51 -1.60 12.04 -2.75
CA ALA A 51 -0.58 11.99 -3.79
C ALA A 51 -0.70 10.70 -4.64
N CYS A 52 -0.97 9.56 -4.00
CA CYS A 52 -1.24 8.31 -4.72
C CYS A 52 -2.52 8.41 -5.57
N ILE A 53 -3.60 8.99 -5.03
CA ILE A 53 -4.87 9.16 -5.76
C ILE A 53 -4.72 10.11 -6.96
N ARG A 54 -3.94 11.19 -6.82
CA ARG A 54 -3.63 12.10 -7.94
C ARG A 54 -2.74 11.48 -9.02
N GLY A 55 -2.06 10.38 -8.70
CA GLY A 55 -1.12 9.71 -9.58
C GLY A 55 0.31 10.26 -9.52
N ASP A 56 0.63 11.10 -8.54
CA ASP A 56 1.97 11.69 -8.34
C ASP A 56 3.03 10.59 -8.08
N ALA A 57 2.60 9.45 -7.50
CA ALA A 57 3.41 8.27 -7.23
C ALA A 57 3.34 7.19 -8.32
N GLY A 58 2.70 7.48 -9.45
CA GLY A 58 2.30 6.50 -10.46
C GLY A 58 0.91 5.89 -10.21
N PRO A 59 0.41 5.02 -11.10
CA PRO A 59 -0.90 4.40 -10.96
C PRO A 59 -0.93 3.45 -9.74
N VAL A 60 -2.02 3.53 -8.97
CA VAL A 60 -2.25 2.62 -7.83
C VAL A 60 -2.55 1.22 -8.38
N GLY A 61 -1.74 0.24 -7.99
CA GLY A 61 -1.95 -1.15 -8.33
C GLY A 61 -3.18 -1.74 -7.64
N GLU A 62 -3.85 -2.69 -8.29
CA GLU A 62 -4.99 -3.38 -7.70
C GLU A 62 -4.62 -4.20 -6.47
N TYR A 63 -5.56 -4.29 -5.53
CA TYR A 63 -5.39 -5.11 -4.34
C TYR A 63 -5.21 -6.58 -4.74
N ARG A 64 -4.13 -7.18 -4.24
CA ARG A 64 -3.84 -8.60 -4.39
C ARG A 64 -3.97 -9.27 -3.02
N ALA A 65 -5.11 -9.91 -2.80
CA ALA A 65 -5.27 -10.91 -1.75
C ALA A 65 -4.38 -12.11 -2.07
N ASN A 66 -3.08 -12.01 -1.83
CA ASN A 66 -2.23 -13.19 -1.87
C ASN A 66 -2.60 -14.05 -0.64
N ASP A 67 -3.66 -14.86 -0.78
CA ASP A 67 -3.86 -16.14 -0.07
C ASP A 67 -5.13 -16.94 -0.48
N ASP A 68 -6.06 -16.44 -1.30
CA ASP A 68 -7.21 -17.30 -1.69
C ASP A 68 -6.79 -18.46 -2.62
N MET A 69 -5.80 -18.25 -3.52
CA MET A 69 -5.26 -19.35 -4.33
C MET A 69 -4.36 -20.29 -3.52
N ALA A 70 -3.52 -19.78 -2.62
CA ALA A 70 -2.60 -20.62 -1.83
C ALA A 70 -3.35 -21.50 -0.82
N VAL A 71 -4.42 -20.98 -0.20
CA VAL A 71 -5.27 -21.75 0.73
C VAL A 71 -6.05 -22.83 -0.01
N GLU A 72 -6.61 -22.53 -1.18
CA GLU A 72 -7.40 -23.50 -1.94
C GLU A 72 -6.52 -24.56 -2.63
N GLU A 73 -5.33 -24.19 -3.10
CA GLU A 73 -4.35 -25.12 -3.66
C GLU A 73 -3.75 -26.01 -2.56
N ALA A 74 -3.44 -25.46 -1.38
CA ALA A 74 -3.02 -26.24 -0.21
C ALA A 74 -4.14 -27.18 0.30
N ARG A 75 -5.41 -26.79 0.19
CA ARG A 75 -6.56 -27.66 0.49
C ARG A 75 -6.70 -28.78 -0.53
N ARG A 76 -6.45 -28.53 -1.81
CA ARG A 76 -6.46 -29.56 -2.86
C ARG A 76 -5.35 -30.58 -2.68
N MET A 77 -4.14 -30.15 -2.32
CA MET A 77 -2.99 -31.04 -2.06
C MET A 77 -3.16 -31.92 -0.82
N LYS A 78 -4.02 -31.55 0.13
CA LYS A 78 -4.29 -32.35 1.34
C LYS A 78 -5.39 -33.41 1.17
N ASN A 79 -6.12 -33.39 0.06
CA ASN A 79 -7.23 -34.32 -0.23
C ASN A 79 -6.99 -35.18 -1.48
N ALA A 80 -5.77 -35.15 -2.03
CA ALA A 80 -5.30 -36.00 -3.11
C ALA A 80 -4.32 -37.04 -2.54
#